data_AF-A0A351FUG4-F1
#
_entry.id   AF-A0A351FUG4-F1
#
_cell.length_a   1.000
_cell.length_b   1.000
_cell.length_c   1.000
_cell.angle_alpha   90.00
_cell.angle_beta   90.00
_cell.angle_gamma   90.00
#
_symmetry.space_group_name_H-M   'P 1'
#
loop_
_entity.id
_entity.type
_entity.pdbx_description
1 polymer ?
#
loop_
_entity_poly.entity_id
_entity_poly.type
_entity_poly.pdbx_seq_one_letter_code
_entity_poly.pdbx_strand_id
1 'polypeptide(L)'
;MKQIATKNLKRSFTATRDGAGVPQVEAADWLGTLYALGFMHATDRLTQLLFARSVASGRAAEDIAHSPEIVETDRFFLRAGLHLDLEKEVALLDPFTREQLEAYCEGVNTVIEAGGRSWPMWATGYKPQLWDPEAVILVGKLLSFGGLAISQMQNERLLLELIHAGGNEQGLRELLRPRLDDVDFDLLR
;
A
#
# COMPACT_ATOMS: atom_id res chain seq x y z
N MET A 1 17.88 -22.11 13.82
CA MET A 1 17.20 -21.51 12.68
C MET A 1 16.28 -22.56 12.05
N LYS A 2 14.99 -22.29 11.87
CA LYS A 2 14.03 -23.26 11.27
C LYS A 2 13.92 -23.00 9.77
N GLN A 3 14.19 -24.04 8.96
CA GLN A 3 14.07 -23.96 7.50
C GLN A 3 12.60 -23.99 7.07
N ILE A 4 12.26 -23.18 6.07
CA ILE A 4 10.92 -23.13 5.48
C ILE A 4 10.84 -24.17 4.35
N ALA A 5 9.85 -25.05 4.40
CA ALA A 5 9.63 -26.04 3.35
C ALA A 5 8.99 -25.39 2.13
N THR A 6 9.68 -25.43 1.00
CA THR A 6 9.27 -24.77 -0.23
C THR A 6 9.03 -25.81 -1.33
N LYS A 7 7.78 -26.26 -1.49
CA LYS A 7 7.40 -27.16 -2.59
C LYS A 7 6.93 -26.31 -3.78
N ASN A 8 7.29 -26.74 -4.99
CA ASN A 8 6.84 -26.14 -6.26
C ASN A 8 7.19 -24.65 -6.42
N LEU A 9 8.44 -24.27 -6.13
CA LEU A 9 8.93 -22.92 -6.39
C LEU A 9 9.21 -22.69 -7.87
N LYS A 10 8.88 -21.49 -8.36
CA LYS A 10 9.29 -21.02 -9.70
C LYS A 10 10.76 -20.58 -9.73
N ARG A 11 11.28 -20.10 -8.59
CA ARG A 11 12.69 -19.69 -8.42
C ARG A 11 13.23 -20.25 -7.11
N SER A 12 14.44 -20.81 -7.14
CA SER A 12 15.06 -21.42 -5.95
C SER A 12 15.56 -20.36 -4.97
N PHE A 13 15.21 -20.52 -3.68
CA PHE A 13 15.75 -19.74 -2.58
C PHE A 13 15.79 -20.58 -1.31
N THR A 14 16.58 -20.16 -0.33
CA THR A 14 16.53 -20.67 1.04
C THR A 14 16.01 -19.57 1.96
N ALA A 15 15.29 -19.96 3.01
CA ALA A 15 14.82 -19.03 4.02
C ALA A 15 14.97 -19.61 5.42
N THR A 16 15.48 -18.78 6.32
CA THR A 16 15.53 -19.05 7.75
C THR A 16 14.83 -17.94 8.52
N ARG A 17 14.49 -18.19 9.79
CA ARG A 17 14.00 -17.16 10.71
C ARG A 17 14.94 -17.03 11.89
N ASP A 18 15.19 -15.79 12.29
CA ASP A 18 15.94 -15.47 13.49
C ASP A 18 15.10 -15.70 14.77
N GLY A 19 15.64 -15.31 15.94
CA GLY A 19 14.95 -15.48 17.22
C GLY A 19 13.68 -14.65 17.39
N ALA A 20 13.52 -13.57 16.61
CA ALA A 20 12.32 -12.73 16.59
C ALA A 20 11.32 -13.14 15.50
N GLY A 21 11.66 -14.14 14.68
CA GLY A 21 10.84 -14.60 13.57
C GLY A 21 11.05 -13.82 12.28
N VAL A 22 12.03 -12.92 12.21
CA VAL A 22 12.33 -12.13 11.01
C VAL A 22 12.92 -13.07 9.95
N PRO A 23 12.37 -13.07 8.71
CA PRO A 23 12.87 -13.94 7.66
C PRO A 23 14.19 -13.42 7.08
N GLN A 24 15.15 -14.32 6.91
CA GLN A 24 16.39 -14.12 6.16
C GLN A 24 16.34 -15.02 4.94
N VAL A 25 16.50 -14.43 3.75
CA VAL A 25 16.40 -15.12 2.47
C VAL A 25 17.72 -15.06 1.71
N GLU A 26 18.09 -16.17 1.07
CA GLU A 26 19.24 -16.24 0.16
C GLU A 26 18.79 -16.85 -1.17
N ALA A 27 19.25 -16.27 -2.27
CA ALA A 27 18.94 -16.71 -3.63
C ALA A 27 20.18 -16.53 -4.53
N ALA A 28 20.17 -17.16 -5.71
CA ALA A 28 21.31 -17.14 -6.63
C ALA A 28 21.51 -15.78 -7.32
N ASP A 29 20.43 -15.00 -7.46
CA ASP A 29 20.43 -13.69 -8.10
C ASP A 29 19.38 -12.77 -7.48
N TRP A 30 19.40 -11.50 -7.91
CA TRP A 30 18.53 -10.46 -7.40
C TRP A 30 17.03 -10.73 -7.61
N LEU A 31 16.66 -11.29 -8.76
CA LEU A 31 15.25 -11.62 -9.04
C LEU A 31 14.76 -12.78 -8.16
N GLY A 32 15.63 -13.75 -7.88
CA GLY A 32 15.39 -14.80 -6.88
C GLY A 32 15.20 -14.22 -5.48
N THR A 33 15.96 -13.18 -5.11
CA THR A 33 15.76 -12.47 -3.83
C THR A 33 14.41 -11.76 -3.77
N LEU A 34 13.99 -11.08 -4.84
CA LEU A 34 12.69 -10.40 -4.91
C LEU A 34 11.52 -11.39 -4.89
N TYR A 35 11.67 -12.53 -5.57
CA TYR A 35 10.73 -13.63 -5.48
C TYR A 35 10.62 -14.18 -4.06
N ALA A 36 11.75 -14.41 -3.39
CA ALA A 36 11.77 -14.84 -1.99
C ALA A 36 11.12 -13.79 -1.07
N LEU A 37 11.34 -12.50 -1.32
CA LEU A 37 10.71 -11.40 -0.58
C LEU A 37 9.18 -11.45 -0.71
N GLY A 38 8.66 -11.57 -1.93
CA GLY A 38 7.22 -11.72 -2.19
C GLY A 38 6.64 -12.96 -1.54
N PHE A 39 7.34 -14.08 -1.61
CA PHE A 39 6.95 -15.33 -0.96
C PHE A 39 6.87 -15.16 0.56
N MET A 40 7.86 -14.53 1.20
CA MET A 40 7.86 -14.31 2.65
C MET A 40 6.79 -13.32 3.10
N HIS A 41 6.60 -12.22 2.35
CA HIS A 41 5.50 -11.29 2.60
C HIS A 41 4.14 -11.99 2.54
N ALA A 42 3.89 -12.82 1.52
CA ALA A 42 2.65 -13.57 1.44
C ALA A 42 2.53 -14.61 2.55
N THR A 43 3.61 -15.31 2.89
CA THR A 43 3.60 -16.31 3.98
C THR A 43 3.16 -15.69 5.31
N ASP A 44 3.66 -14.50 5.63
CA ASP A 44 3.43 -13.87 6.93
C ASP A 44 2.25 -12.88 6.94
N ARG A 45 1.94 -12.24 5.80
CA ARG A 45 1.06 -11.06 5.71
C ARG A 45 0.06 -11.11 4.55
N LEU A 46 -0.32 -12.30 4.07
CA LEU A 46 -1.22 -12.43 2.92
C LEU A 46 -2.53 -11.62 3.08
N THR A 47 -3.21 -11.74 4.22
CA THR A 47 -4.44 -10.98 4.49
C THR A 47 -4.22 -9.48 4.39
N GLN A 48 -3.11 -9.00 4.95
CA GLN A 48 -2.78 -7.58 4.94
C GLN A 48 -2.57 -7.08 3.51
N LEU A 49 -1.81 -7.82 2.69
CA LEU A 49 -1.58 -7.49 1.28
C LEU A 49 -2.89 -7.39 0.51
N LEU A 50 -3.71 -8.45 0.58
CA LEU A 50 -4.95 -8.53 -0.20
C LEU A 50 -5.98 -7.50 0.27
N PHE A 51 -6.16 -7.32 1.59
CA PHE A 51 -7.11 -6.32 2.10
C PHE A 51 -6.64 -4.89 1.80
N ALA A 52 -5.33 -4.62 1.85
CA ALA A 52 -4.80 -3.32 1.46
C ALA A 52 -5.10 -2.99 0.00
N ARG A 53 -5.01 -3.98 -0.92
CA ARG A 53 -5.43 -3.82 -2.32
C ARG A 53 -6.91 -3.43 -2.41
N SER A 54 -7.81 -4.15 -1.74
CA SER A 54 -9.26 -3.85 -1.78
C SER A 54 -9.57 -2.46 -1.23
N VAL A 55 -8.98 -2.07 -0.09
CA VAL A 55 -9.14 -0.73 0.49
C VAL A 55 -8.64 0.35 -0.46
N ALA A 56 -7.42 0.21 -0.99
CA ALA A 56 -6.84 1.18 -1.91
C ALA A 56 -7.64 1.30 -3.22
N SER A 57 -8.26 0.19 -3.67
CA SER A 57 -9.12 0.18 -4.85
C SER A 57 -10.52 0.74 -4.61
N GLY A 58 -10.89 1.02 -3.35
CA GLY A 58 -12.24 1.45 -2.97
C GLY A 58 -13.29 0.36 -3.17
N ARG A 59 -12.94 -0.89 -2.87
CA ARG A 59 -13.82 -2.08 -2.97
C ARG A 59 -13.87 -2.90 -1.69
N ALA A 60 -13.47 -2.33 -0.56
CA ALA A 60 -13.48 -3.05 0.72
C ALA A 60 -14.91 -3.43 1.16
N ALA A 61 -15.92 -2.64 0.81
CA ALA A 61 -17.31 -2.92 1.14
C ALA A 61 -17.85 -4.15 0.39
N GLU A 62 -17.35 -4.37 -0.83
CA GLU A 62 -17.67 -5.53 -1.66
C GLU A 62 -16.89 -6.77 -1.21
N ASP A 63 -15.59 -6.62 -0.98
CA ASP A 63 -14.68 -7.75 -0.79
C ASP A 63 -14.58 -8.24 0.66
N ILE A 64 -14.70 -7.32 1.64
CA ILE A 64 -14.34 -7.56 3.05
C ILE A 64 -15.60 -7.52 3.93
N ALA A 65 -16.31 -6.40 3.96
CA ALA A 65 -17.50 -6.29 4.81
C ALA A 65 -18.41 -5.15 4.35
N HIS A 66 -19.69 -5.48 4.17
CA HIS A 66 -20.71 -4.51 3.79
C HIS A 66 -21.21 -3.75 5.03
N SER A 67 -20.54 -2.66 5.40
CA SER A 67 -20.98 -1.74 6.45
C SER A 67 -20.99 -0.28 5.97
N PRO A 68 -21.84 0.60 6.55
CA PRO A 68 -21.87 2.01 6.19
C PRO A 68 -20.49 2.71 6.30
N GLU A 69 -19.70 2.36 7.32
CA GLU A 69 -18.37 2.92 7.56
C GLU A 69 -17.37 2.53 6.47
N ILE A 70 -17.44 1.27 6.01
CA ILE A 70 -16.57 0.78 4.93
C ILE A 70 -17.01 1.37 3.60
N VAL A 71 -18.31 1.54 3.36
CA VAL A 71 -18.81 2.24 2.16
C VAL A 71 -18.28 3.68 2.10
N GLU A 72 -18.28 4.41 3.22
CA GLU A 72 -17.71 5.76 3.24
C GLU A 72 -16.19 5.77 3.04
N THR A 73 -15.49 4.74 3.53
CA THR A 73 -14.06 4.54 3.26
C THR A 73 -13.80 4.30 1.77
N ASP A 74 -14.59 3.44 1.13
CA ASP A 74 -14.49 3.18 -0.31
C ASP A 74 -14.75 4.46 -1.11
N ARG A 75 -15.80 5.21 -0.78
CA ARG A 75 -16.10 6.51 -1.43
C ARG A 75 -14.98 7.52 -1.26
N PHE A 76 -14.27 7.48 -0.15
CA PHE A 76 -13.09 8.32 0.06
C PHE A 76 -11.94 7.91 -0.89
N PHE A 77 -11.55 6.63 -0.95
CA PHE A 77 -10.47 6.18 -1.82
C PHE A 77 -10.79 6.24 -3.32
N LEU A 78 -12.07 6.05 -3.69
CA LEU A 78 -12.53 6.29 -5.06
C LEU A 78 -12.37 7.76 -5.46
N ARG A 79 -12.68 8.71 -4.56
CA ARG A 79 -12.45 10.15 -4.79
C ARG A 79 -10.98 10.53 -4.78
N ALA A 80 -10.17 9.89 -3.94
CA ALA A 80 -8.72 10.07 -3.93
C ALA A 80 -8.06 9.59 -5.23
N GLY A 81 -8.72 8.69 -5.97
CA GLY A 81 -8.32 8.29 -7.32
C GLY A 81 -7.08 7.38 -7.37
N LEU A 82 -6.72 6.70 -6.27
CA LEU A 82 -5.51 5.86 -6.23
C LEU A 82 -5.55 4.70 -7.23
N HIS A 83 -6.76 4.21 -7.52
CA HIS A 83 -7.04 3.13 -8.46
C HIS A 83 -6.95 3.54 -9.95
N LEU A 84 -6.83 4.84 -10.24
CA LEU A 84 -6.83 5.33 -11.61
C LEU A 84 -5.48 5.08 -12.29
N ASP A 85 -5.54 4.85 -13.60
CA ASP A 85 -4.41 4.75 -14.53
C ASP A 85 -3.33 3.70 -14.19
N LEU A 86 -3.63 2.71 -13.33
CA LEU A 86 -2.66 1.68 -12.93
C LEU A 86 -2.05 0.92 -14.13
N GLU A 87 -2.87 0.52 -15.11
CA GLU A 87 -2.39 -0.14 -16.33
C GLU A 87 -1.40 0.75 -17.10
N LYS A 88 -1.69 2.05 -17.22
CA LYS A 88 -0.81 3.01 -17.89
C LYS A 88 0.49 3.18 -17.11
N GLU A 89 0.43 3.26 -15.79
CA GLU A 89 1.61 3.38 -14.94
C GLU A 89 2.50 2.14 -15.02
N VAL A 90 1.92 0.94 -15.05
CA VAL A 90 2.68 -0.29 -15.30
C VAL A 90 3.33 -0.25 -16.68
N ALA A 91 2.63 0.24 -17.71
CA ALA A 91 3.16 0.36 -19.06
C ALA A 91 4.30 1.40 -19.20
N LEU A 92 4.41 2.34 -18.27
CA LEU A 92 5.49 3.34 -18.22
C LEU A 92 6.77 2.83 -17.54
N LEU A 93 6.70 1.68 -16.85
CA LEU A 93 7.88 1.10 -16.22
C LEU A 93 8.90 0.67 -17.28
N ASP A 94 10.16 0.98 -17.03
CA ASP A 94 11.24 0.43 -17.84
C ASP A 94 11.31 -1.11 -17.66
N PRO A 95 11.83 -1.85 -18.65
CA PRO A 95 11.86 -3.31 -18.60
C PRO A 95 12.55 -3.88 -17.35
N PHE A 96 13.59 -3.22 -16.86
CA PHE A 96 14.33 -3.68 -15.69
C PHE A 96 13.52 -3.52 -14.40
N THR A 97 12.78 -2.42 -14.23
CA THR A 97 11.86 -2.24 -13.09
C THR A 97 10.68 -3.21 -13.16
N ARG A 98 10.12 -3.38 -14.36
CA ARG A 98 8.98 -4.28 -14.57
C ARG A 98 9.32 -5.73 -14.22
N GLU A 99 10.46 -6.23 -14.68
CA GLU A 99 10.93 -7.60 -14.39
C GLU A 99 11.09 -7.85 -12.88
N GLN A 100 11.55 -6.86 -12.13
CA GLN A 100 11.68 -6.94 -10.68
C GLN A 100 10.32 -7.04 -9.97
N LEU A 101 9.33 -6.23 -10.39
CA LEU A 101 7.97 -6.30 -9.86
C LEU A 101 7.33 -7.66 -10.17
N GLU A 102 7.52 -8.15 -11.39
CA GLU A 102 7.01 -9.46 -11.81
C GLU A 102 7.60 -10.59 -10.96
N ALA A 103 8.91 -10.57 -10.70
CA ALA A 103 9.55 -11.55 -9.82
C ALA A 103 8.98 -11.52 -8.38
N TYR A 104 8.73 -10.33 -7.83
CA TYR A 104 8.06 -10.18 -6.53
C TYR A 104 6.63 -10.77 -6.55
N CYS A 105 5.83 -10.41 -7.56
CA CYS A 105 4.47 -10.91 -7.74
C CYS A 105 4.42 -12.43 -7.89
N GLU A 106 5.36 -13.03 -8.63
CA GLU A 106 5.51 -14.49 -8.74
C GLU A 106 5.68 -15.16 -7.38
N GLY A 107 6.46 -14.56 -6.49
CA GLY A 107 6.67 -15.04 -5.12
C GLY A 107 5.38 -15.03 -4.30
N VAL A 108 4.66 -13.90 -4.33
CA VAL A 108 3.36 -13.76 -3.67
C VAL A 108 2.34 -14.78 -4.22
N ASN A 109 2.29 -14.91 -5.54
CA ASN A 109 1.34 -15.81 -6.23
C ASN A 109 1.62 -17.28 -5.94
N THR A 110 2.88 -17.67 -5.77
CA THR A 110 3.24 -19.04 -5.36
C THR A 110 2.56 -19.41 -4.04
N VAL A 111 2.48 -18.48 -3.08
CA VAL A 111 1.80 -18.71 -1.79
C VAL A 111 0.28 -18.69 -1.95
N ILE A 112 -0.26 -17.80 -2.78
CA ILE A 112 -1.71 -17.75 -3.06
C ILE A 112 -2.19 -19.06 -3.70
N GLU A 113 -1.44 -19.58 -4.67
CA GLU A 113 -1.76 -20.81 -5.40
C GLU A 113 -1.60 -22.06 -4.52
N ALA A 114 -0.62 -22.07 -3.62
CA ALA A 114 -0.39 -23.18 -2.70
C ALA A 114 -1.31 -23.15 -1.46
N GLY A 115 -1.89 -22.00 -1.14
CA GLY A 115 -2.54 -21.72 0.14
C GLY A 115 -4.06 -21.75 0.12
N GLY A 116 -4.64 -21.93 1.31
CA GLY A 116 -6.04 -21.67 1.59
C GLY A 116 -6.27 -20.26 2.15
N ARG A 117 -7.53 -19.90 2.37
CA ARG A 117 -7.89 -18.62 3.01
C ARG A 117 -7.40 -18.60 4.46
N SER A 118 -6.81 -17.48 4.87
CA SER A 118 -6.55 -17.22 6.29
C SER A 118 -7.87 -17.09 7.06
N TRP A 119 -7.82 -17.18 8.39
CA TRP A 119 -9.02 -17.07 9.22
C TRP A 119 -9.83 -15.77 8.97
N PRO A 120 -9.22 -14.57 8.87
CA PRO A 120 -9.98 -13.36 8.54
C PRO A 120 -10.66 -13.43 7.17
N MET A 121 -9.97 -13.97 6.15
CA MET A 121 -10.57 -14.12 4.82
C MET A 121 -11.73 -15.12 4.81
N TRP A 122 -11.66 -16.16 5.63
CA TRP A 122 -12.79 -17.08 5.81
C TRP A 122 -13.97 -16.38 6.48
N ALA A 123 -13.70 -15.62 7.55
CA ALA A 123 -14.73 -14.89 8.30
C ALA A 123 -15.46 -13.83 7.45
N THR A 124 -14.75 -13.19 6.51
CA THR A 124 -15.34 -12.19 5.61
C THR A 124 -15.86 -12.77 4.30
N GLY A 125 -15.57 -14.04 4.01
CA GLY A 125 -15.88 -14.64 2.71
C GLY A 125 -14.94 -14.18 1.58
N TYR A 126 -13.91 -13.38 1.88
CA TYR A 126 -12.95 -12.82 0.93
C TYR A 126 -12.35 -13.90 0.03
N LYS A 127 -12.27 -13.62 -1.27
CA LYS A 127 -11.67 -14.52 -2.27
C LYS A 127 -10.30 -13.99 -2.68
N PRO A 128 -9.20 -14.71 -2.36
CA PRO A 128 -7.87 -14.31 -2.80
C PRO A 128 -7.79 -14.13 -4.32
N GLN A 129 -7.21 -13.01 -4.74
CA GLN A 129 -6.90 -12.69 -6.13
C GLN A 129 -5.39 -12.74 -6.32
N LEU A 130 -4.94 -13.11 -7.52
CA LEU A 130 -3.51 -13.06 -7.84
C LEU A 130 -2.98 -11.64 -7.74
N TRP A 131 -1.75 -11.54 -7.27
CA TRP A 131 -0.98 -10.32 -7.13
C TRP A 131 -0.29 -9.98 -8.45
N ASP A 132 -0.41 -8.73 -8.88
CA ASP A 132 0.10 -8.20 -10.15
C ASP A 132 0.86 -6.88 -9.91
N PRO A 133 1.60 -6.36 -10.91
CA PRO A 133 2.31 -5.09 -10.77
C PRO A 133 1.37 -3.91 -10.44
N GLU A 134 0.13 -3.94 -10.92
CA GLU A 134 -0.88 -2.92 -10.59
C GLU A 134 -1.16 -2.88 -9.09
N ALA A 135 -1.30 -4.04 -8.43
CA ALA A 135 -1.48 -4.14 -6.99
C ALA A 135 -0.27 -3.61 -6.22
N VAL A 136 0.96 -3.81 -6.73
CA VAL A 136 2.17 -3.25 -6.10
C VAL A 136 2.13 -1.72 -6.16
N ILE A 137 1.87 -1.15 -7.33
CA ILE A 137 1.77 0.30 -7.51
C ILE A 137 0.65 0.88 -6.63
N LEU A 138 -0.51 0.23 -6.62
CA LEU A 138 -1.67 0.67 -5.84
C LEU A 138 -1.38 0.69 -4.32
N VAL A 139 -0.72 -0.34 -3.79
CA VAL A 139 -0.30 -0.34 -2.39
C VAL A 139 0.77 0.71 -2.13
N GLY A 140 1.70 0.93 -3.06
CA GLY A 140 2.67 2.03 -2.99
C GLY A 140 2.00 3.40 -2.91
N LYS A 141 0.97 3.63 -3.74
CA LYS A 141 0.13 4.84 -3.70
C LYS A 141 -0.61 4.98 -2.37
N LEU A 142 -1.20 3.90 -1.85
CA LEU A 142 -1.87 3.90 -0.54
C LEU A 142 -0.93 4.33 0.59
N LEU A 143 0.26 3.74 0.66
CA LEU A 143 1.24 4.06 1.71
C LEU A 143 1.74 5.51 1.58
N SER A 144 2.00 5.96 0.35
CA SER A 144 2.42 7.35 0.08
C SER A 144 1.33 8.35 0.46
N PHE A 145 0.07 8.03 0.15
CA PHE A 145 -1.08 8.85 0.49
C PHE A 145 -1.27 8.93 2.01
N GLY A 146 -1.30 7.79 2.69
CA GLY A 146 -1.54 7.71 4.13
C GLY A 146 -0.48 8.38 4.99
N GLY A 147 0.80 8.31 4.57
CA GLY A 147 1.93 8.84 5.35
C GLY A 147 2.30 10.30 5.06
N LEU A 148 2.05 10.81 3.86
CA LEU A 148 2.56 12.12 3.42
C LEU A 148 1.44 13.08 3.01
N ALA A 149 0.55 12.63 2.12
CA ALA A 149 -0.48 13.50 1.55
C ALA A 149 -1.54 13.92 2.57
N ILE A 150 -2.03 12.98 3.40
CA ILE A 150 -3.08 13.30 4.38
C ILE A 150 -2.62 14.37 5.37
N SER A 151 -1.40 14.26 5.90
CA SER A 151 -0.89 15.23 6.88
C SER A 151 -0.74 16.63 6.28
N GLN A 152 -0.27 16.73 5.03
CA GLN A 152 -0.19 18.01 4.33
C GLN A 152 -1.59 18.59 4.06
N MET A 153 -2.53 17.80 3.55
CA MET A 153 -3.91 18.23 3.33
C MET A 153 -4.60 18.70 4.63
N GLN A 154 -4.40 17.98 5.74
CA GLN A 154 -4.97 18.34 7.03
C GLN A 154 -4.37 19.64 7.58
N ASN A 155 -3.06 19.84 7.43
CA ASN A 155 -2.39 21.07 7.84
C ASN A 155 -2.87 22.27 7.01
N GLU A 156 -3.02 22.12 5.70
CA GLU A 156 -3.56 23.18 4.83
C GLU A 156 -5.01 23.50 5.18
N ARG A 157 -5.84 22.48 5.39
CA ARG A 157 -7.23 22.67 5.79
C ARG A 157 -7.33 23.42 7.12
N LEU A 158 -6.56 23.00 8.12
CA LEU A 158 -6.51 23.67 9.42
C LEU A 158 -6.08 25.13 9.29
N LEU A 159 -5.06 25.40 8.47
CA LEU A 159 -4.59 26.76 8.23
C LEU A 159 -5.69 27.63 7.62
N LEU A 160 -6.38 27.13 6.59
CA LEU A 160 -7.50 27.84 5.97
C LEU A 160 -8.66 28.07 6.95
N GLU A 161 -9.03 27.06 7.74
CA GLU A 161 -10.05 27.17 8.79
C GLU A 161 -9.69 28.24 9.83
N LEU A 162 -8.42 28.33 10.24
CA LEU A 162 -7.94 29.37 11.16
C LEU A 162 -8.01 30.77 10.54
N ILE A 163 -7.70 30.91 9.25
CA ILE A 163 -7.81 32.19 8.53
C ILE A 163 -9.28 32.62 8.44
N HIS A 164 -10.18 31.70 8.05
CA HIS A 164 -11.63 31.96 7.95
C HIS A 164 -12.28 32.26 9.30
N ALA A 165 -11.77 31.66 10.39
CA ALA A 165 -12.21 31.95 11.75
C ALA A 165 -11.71 33.30 12.30
N GLY A 166 -10.91 34.06 11.53
CA GLY A 166 -10.37 35.35 11.96
C GLY A 166 -9.13 35.23 12.86
N GLY A 167 -8.34 34.17 12.71
CA GLY A 167 -7.09 33.97 13.43
C GLY A 167 -6.09 35.10 13.21
N ASN A 168 -5.22 35.33 14.20
CA ASN A 168 -4.18 36.38 14.14
C ASN A 168 -3.16 36.07 13.04
N GLU A 169 -3.18 36.84 11.94
CA GLU A 169 -2.27 36.68 10.81
C GLU A 169 -0.80 36.74 11.21
N GLN A 170 -0.42 37.66 12.09
CA GLN A 170 0.97 37.81 12.50
C GLN A 170 1.46 36.58 13.27
N GLY A 171 0.58 36.01 14.12
CA GLY A 171 0.86 34.76 14.82
C GLY A 171 0.96 33.56 13.87
N LEU A 172 0.10 33.50 12.85
CA LEU A 172 0.18 32.45 11.81
C LEU A 172 1.47 32.55 10.98
N ARG A 173 1.88 33.76 10.60
CA ARG A 173 3.15 34.00 9.88
C ARG A 173 4.36 33.62 10.73
N GLU A 174 4.36 33.97 12.02
CA GLU A 174 5.43 33.60 12.94
C GLU A 174 5.52 32.07 13.10
N LEU A 175 4.38 31.40 13.30
CA LEU A 175 4.32 29.96 13.52
C LEU A 175 4.79 29.14 12.31
N LEU A 176 4.49 29.60 11.09
CA LEU A 176 4.73 28.84 9.85
C LEU A 176 5.81 29.45 8.96
N ARG A 177 6.66 30.30 9.51
CA ARG A 177 7.78 30.91 8.80
C ARG A 177 8.70 29.85 8.18
N PRO A 178 9.19 30.02 6.92
CA PRO A 178 8.94 31.13 5.98
C PRO A 178 7.75 30.91 5.03
N ARG A 179 6.97 29.84 5.22
CA ARG A 179 5.98 29.39 4.23
C ARG A 179 4.86 30.40 3.99
N LEU A 180 4.59 31.28 4.96
CA LEU A 180 3.54 32.29 4.88
C LEU A 180 4.08 33.72 4.76
N ASP A 181 5.38 33.93 4.54
CA ASP A 181 5.96 35.28 4.52
C ASP A 181 5.37 36.13 3.37
N ASP A 182 5.13 35.51 2.21
CA ASP A 182 4.64 36.19 1.00
C ASP A 182 3.16 35.89 0.68
N VAL A 183 2.44 35.22 1.58
CA VAL A 183 1.03 34.86 1.36
C VAL A 183 0.12 36.06 1.60
N ASP A 184 -0.79 36.30 0.66
CA ASP A 184 -1.88 37.27 0.82
C ASP A 184 -3.08 36.59 1.48
N PHE A 185 -3.39 36.98 2.71
CA PHE A 185 -4.47 36.38 3.50
C PHE A 185 -5.85 36.83 3.02
N ASP A 186 -5.96 37.97 2.32
CA ASP A 186 -7.24 38.44 1.78
C ASP A 186 -7.71 37.59 0.59
N LEU A 187 -6.78 36.97 -0.16
CA LEU A 187 -7.11 35.99 -1.19
C LEU A 187 -7.61 34.65 -0.63
N LEU A 188 -7.30 34.37 0.64
CA LEU A 188 -7.66 33.12 1.30
C LEU A 188 -8.92 33.25 2.18
N ARG A 189 -9.49 34.45 2.31
CA ARG A 189 -10.75 34.73 3.02
C ARG A 189 -11.95 34.60 2.10
#